data_AF-A0A917NZD2-F1
#
_entry.id   AF-A0A917NZD2-F1
#
_cell.length_a   1.000
_cell.length_b   1.000
_cell.length_c   1.000
_cell.angle_alpha   90.00
_cell.angle_beta   90.00
_cell.angle_gamma   90.00
#
_symmetry.space_group_name_H-M   'P 1'
#
loop_
_entity.id
_entity.type
_entity.pdbx_description
1 polymer ?
#
loop_
_entity_poly.entity_id
_entity_poly.type
_entity_poly.pdbx_seq_one_letter_code
_entity_poly.pdbx_strand_id
1 'polypeptide(L)'
;MIAERGPEKLTVAALSLDVGMSSSRLYYFRSKDELLLRTLEWSAGRLGTERGRLLVRASPTRERLDAYVGLRVPDGQRDPHWTLWLEVWNRSKSAAADDADARVRDAAIEGAWHRDLVALLVEGTLRLAGDVRDVIDRLFHPAMEQLRMR
;
A
#
# COMPACT_ATOMS: atom_id res chain seq x y z
N MET A 1 -7.87 12.82 -8.18
CA MET A 1 -6.68 13.34 -8.89
C MET A 1 -5.64 12.29 -9.30
N ILE A 2 -4.83 11.70 -8.41
CA ILE A 2 -3.68 10.83 -8.82
C ILE A 2 -4.15 9.59 -9.61
N ALA A 3 -5.13 8.87 -9.08
CA ALA A 3 -5.68 7.67 -9.72
C ALA A 3 -6.41 7.97 -11.04
N GLU A 4 -6.98 9.16 -11.15
CA GLU A 4 -7.83 9.56 -12.28
C GLU A 4 -7.04 10.22 -13.42
N ARG A 5 -6.02 11.01 -13.07
CA ARG A 5 -5.32 11.93 -13.98
C ARG A 5 -3.83 11.68 -14.06
N GLY A 6 -3.32 10.68 -13.33
CA GLY A 6 -1.90 10.38 -13.25
C GLY A 6 -1.14 11.32 -12.31
N PRO A 7 -0.02 10.84 -11.76
CA PRO A 7 0.80 11.61 -10.84
C PRO A 7 1.47 12.81 -11.50
N GLU A 8 1.72 12.81 -12.80
CA GLU A 8 2.27 13.93 -13.57
C GLU A 8 1.37 15.18 -13.53
N LYS A 9 0.05 14.99 -13.44
CA LYS A 9 -0.92 16.09 -13.31
C LYS A 9 -1.04 16.62 -11.88
N LEU A 10 -0.42 15.96 -10.90
CA LEU A 10 -0.35 16.45 -9.53
C LEU A 10 0.64 17.62 -9.44
N THR A 11 0.08 18.83 -9.42
CA THR A 11 0.78 20.07 -9.09
C THR A 11 0.11 20.74 -7.90
N VAL A 12 0.85 21.57 -7.16
CA VAL A 12 0.29 22.36 -6.04
C VAL A 12 -0.90 23.21 -6.51
N ALA A 13 -0.79 23.86 -7.67
CA ALA A 13 -1.85 24.68 -8.22
C ALA A 13 -3.11 23.85 -8.56
N ALA A 14 -2.94 22.71 -9.25
CA ALA A 14 -4.05 21.84 -9.60
C ALA A 14 -4.72 21.25 -8.36
N LEU A 15 -3.93 20.84 -7.36
CA LEU A 15 -4.47 20.30 -6.11
C LEU A 15 -5.22 21.37 -5.32
N SER A 16 -4.67 22.58 -5.20
CA SER A 16 -5.32 23.71 -4.52
C SER A 16 -6.67 24.07 -5.13
N LEU A 17 -6.75 24.07 -6.46
CA LEU A 17 -8.01 24.27 -7.18
C LEU A 17 -9.01 23.14 -6.90
N ASP A 18 -8.56 21.88 -6.90
CA ASP A 18 -9.40 20.69 -6.70
C ASP A 18 -9.98 20.65 -5.27
N VAL A 19 -9.19 21.03 -4.25
CA VAL A 19 -9.63 21.01 -2.84
C VAL A 19 -10.20 22.35 -2.35
N GLY A 20 -10.30 23.37 -3.22
CA GLY A 20 -10.79 24.70 -2.85
C GLY A 20 -9.93 25.41 -1.78
N MET A 21 -8.64 25.09 -1.69
CA MET A 21 -7.73 25.65 -0.68
C MET A 21 -6.69 26.57 -1.29
N SER A 22 -6.31 27.62 -0.55
CA SER A 22 -5.21 28.50 -0.96
C SER A 22 -3.90 27.72 -1.10
N SER A 23 -3.14 28.04 -2.14
CA SER A 23 -1.82 27.44 -2.42
C SER A 23 -0.85 27.57 -1.24
N SER A 24 -1.01 28.62 -0.42
CA SER A 24 -0.25 28.83 0.82
C SER A 24 -0.30 27.65 1.79
N ARG A 25 -1.42 26.93 1.86
CA ARG A 25 -1.61 25.81 2.80
C ARG A 25 -0.94 24.53 2.30
N LEU A 26 -0.71 24.41 1.00
CA LEU A 26 0.02 23.30 0.40
C LEU A 26 1.54 23.44 0.49
N TYR A 27 2.07 24.62 0.84
CA TYR A 27 3.50 24.76 1.17
C TYR A 27 3.94 23.95 2.40
N TYR A 28 2.99 23.48 3.23
CA TYR A 28 3.28 22.58 4.36
C TYR A 28 4.06 21.33 3.91
N PHE A 29 3.77 20.81 2.72
CA PHE A 29 4.37 19.58 2.23
C PHE A 29 5.80 19.76 1.70
N ARG A 30 6.31 21.00 1.55
CA ARG A 30 7.68 21.34 1.06
C ARG A 30 8.04 20.85 -0.35
N SER A 31 7.67 19.65 -0.76
CA SER A 31 7.86 19.04 -2.07
C SER A 31 6.66 18.18 -2.46
N LYS A 32 6.59 17.84 -3.75
CA LYS A 32 5.61 16.87 -4.26
C LYS A 32 5.83 15.47 -3.68
N ASP A 33 7.08 15.11 -3.44
CA ASP A 33 7.45 13.78 -2.93
C ASP A 33 7.01 13.60 -1.48
N GLU A 34 7.21 14.61 -0.63
CA GLU A 34 6.72 14.59 0.75
C GLU A 34 5.19 14.61 0.82
N LEU A 35 4.51 15.34 -0.09
CA LEU A 35 3.04 15.27 -0.20
C LEU A 35 2.58 13.84 -0.51
N LEU A 36 3.23 13.16 -1.45
CA LEU A 36 2.88 11.80 -1.85
C LEU A 36 3.19 10.79 -0.75
N LEU A 37 4.35 10.91 -0.10
CA LEU A 37 4.73 10.07 1.03
C LEU A 37 3.72 10.22 2.19
N ARG A 38 3.34 11.45 2.55
CA ARG A 38 2.31 11.71 3.57
C ARG A 38 0.95 11.13 3.18
N THR A 39 0.59 11.23 1.90
CA THR A 39 -0.65 10.64 1.39
C THR A 39 -0.62 9.11 1.49
N LEU A 40 0.54 8.50 1.18
CA LEU A 40 0.74 7.07 1.33
C LEU A 40 0.67 6.65 2.79
N GLU A 41 1.35 7.34 3.71
CA GLU A 41 1.30 7.10 5.16
C GLU A 41 -0.14 7.14 5.67
N TRP A 42 -0.92 8.16 5.28
CA TRP A 42 -2.33 8.27 5.66
C TRP A 42 -3.15 7.09 5.12
N SER A 43 -2.96 6.73 3.84
CA SER A 43 -3.70 5.62 3.23
C SER A 43 -3.34 4.27 3.87
N ALA A 44 -2.06 4.04 4.15
CA ALA A 44 -1.56 2.84 4.81
C ALA A 44 -2.03 2.76 6.27
N GLY A 45 -2.11 3.90 6.97
CA GLY A 45 -2.66 3.99 8.33
C GLY A 45 -4.13 3.59 8.40
N ARG A 46 -4.94 3.98 7.40
CA ARG A 46 -6.34 3.52 7.30
C ARG A 46 -6.43 2.00 7.14
N LEU A 47 -5.61 1.42 6.27
CA LEU A 47 -5.54 -0.04 6.10
C LEU A 47 -5.01 -0.73 7.36
N GLY A 48 -4.11 -0.11 8.12
CA GLY A 48 -3.56 -0.64 9.37
C GLY A 48 -4.64 -0.92 10.42
N THR A 49 -5.69 -0.11 10.47
CA THR A 49 -6.82 -0.34 11.40
C THR A 49 -7.59 -1.60 11.03
N GLU A 50 -7.86 -1.82 9.73
CA GLU A 50 -8.56 -3.02 9.27
C GLU A 50 -7.71 -4.28 9.39
N ARG A 51 -6.41 -4.17 9.07
CA ARG A 51 -5.41 -5.23 9.32
C ARG A 51 -5.39 -5.65 10.79
N GLY A 52 -5.35 -4.68 11.71
CA GLY A 52 -5.38 -4.95 13.15
C GLY A 52 -6.62 -5.73 13.59
N ARG A 53 -7.79 -5.43 13.01
CA ARG A 53 -9.03 -6.19 13.27
C ARG A 53 -8.92 -7.63 12.79
N LEU A 54 -8.34 -7.87 11.61
CA LEU A 54 -8.16 -9.22 11.09
C LEU A 54 -7.22 -10.07 11.95
N LEU A 55 -6.19 -9.47 12.55
CA LEU A 55 -5.25 -10.19 13.43
C LEU A 55 -5.91 -10.73 14.70
N VAL A 56 -6.89 -10.02 15.25
CA VAL A 56 -7.56 -10.40 16.51
C VAL A 56 -8.91 -11.09 16.31
N ARG A 57 -9.38 -11.19 15.07
CA ARG A 57 -10.69 -11.77 14.74
C ARG A 57 -10.71 -13.27 15.10
N ALA A 58 -11.79 -13.69 15.77
CA ALA A 58 -12.08 -15.09 16.04
C ALA A 58 -12.63 -15.79 14.79
N SER A 59 -11.76 -16.02 13.81
CA SER A 59 -12.05 -16.78 12.59
C SER A 59 -10.85 -17.67 12.26
N PRO A 60 -11.02 -18.74 11.46
CA PRO A 60 -9.90 -19.58 11.04
C PRO A 60 -8.75 -18.75 10.46
N THR A 61 -7.50 -19.13 10.77
CA THR A 61 -6.32 -18.39 10.32
C THR A 61 -6.28 -18.21 8.81
N ARG A 62 -6.73 -19.23 8.06
CA ARG A 62 -6.86 -19.21 6.60
C ARG A 62 -7.78 -18.08 6.11
N GLU A 63 -8.98 -17.96 6.67
CA GLU A 63 -9.93 -16.91 6.29
C GLU A 63 -9.40 -15.51 6.58
N ARG A 64 -8.72 -15.34 7.71
CA ARG A 64 -8.10 -14.06 8.06
C ARG A 64 -6.91 -13.73 7.14
N LEU A 65 -6.14 -14.73 6.72
CA LEU A 65 -5.06 -14.57 5.75
C LEU A 65 -5.59 -14.17 4.37
N ASP A 66 -6.64 -14.83 3.88
CA ASP A 66 -7.32 -14.48 2.63
C ASP A 66 -7.84 -13.04 2.68
N ALA A 67 -8.53 -12.66 3.75
CA ALA A 67 -9.00 -11.29 3.95
C ALA A 67 -7.84 -10.29 4.04
N TYR A 68 -6.75 -10.66 4.71
CA TYR A 68 -5.57 -9.80 4.89
C TYR A 68 -4.85 -9.53 3.58
N VAL A 69 -4.70 -10.55 2.72
CA VAL A 69 -4.12 -10.36 1.38
C VAL A 69 -5.09 -9.63 0.48
N GLY A 70 -6.41 -9.87 0.60
CA GLY A 70 -7.44 -9.12 -0.11
C GLY A 70 -7.33 -7.61 0.09
N LEU A 71 -6.94 -7.12 1.28
CA LEU A 71 -6.69 -5.69 1.54
C LEU A 71 -5.53 -5.08 0.73
N ARG A 72 -4.69 -5.91 0.09
CA ARG A 72 -3.51 -5.47 -0.66
C ARG A 72 -3.60 -5.76 -2.15
N VAL A 73 -4.38 -6.74 -2.58
CA VAL A 73 -4.55 -7.02 -4.01
C VAL A 73 -5.37 -5.88 -4.62
N PRO A 74 -5.01 -5.35 -5.80
CA PRO A 74 -5.79 -4.28 -6.41
C PRO A 74 -7.18 -4.80 -6.78
N ASP A 75 -8.22 -4.02 -6.48
CA ASP A 75 -9.62 -4.38 -6.81
C ASP A 75 -9.92 -4.27 -8.31
N GLY A 76 -9.02 -3.65 -9.09
CA GLY A 76 -9.16 -3.52 -10.53
C GLY A 76 -8.07 -2.68 -11.18
N GLN A 77 -8.18 -2.50 -12.50
CA GLN A 77 -7.25 -1.67 -13.26
C GLN A 77 -7.38 -0.20 -12.81
N ARG A 78 -6.25 0.44 -12.50
CA ARG A 78 -6.15 1.81 -11.92
C ARG A 78 -6.65 1.93 -10.48
N ASP A 79 -6.52 0.86 -9.70
CA ASP A 79 -6.67 0.95 -8.25
C ASP A 79 -5.87 2.15 -7.70
N PRO A 80 -6.55 3.11 -7.01
CA PRO A 80 -5.91 4.34 -6.54
C PRO A 80 -4.76 4.11 -5.55
N HIS A 81 -4.90 3.10 -4.69
CA HIS A 81 -3.92 2.78 -3.67
C HIS A 81 -2.65 2.19 -4.31
N TRP A 82 -2.82 1.28 -5.28
CA TRP A 82 -1.71 0.73 -6.06
C TRP A 82 -1.01 1.77 -6.92
N THR A 83 -1.77 2.65 -7.56
CA THR A 83 -1.20 3.74 -8.37
C THR A 83 -0.34 4.67 -7.52
N LEU A 84 -0.82 5.03 -6.33
CA LEU A 84 -0.06 5.84 -5.39
C LEU A 84 1.20 5.11 -4.88
N TRP A 85 1.08 3.84 -4.49
CA TRP A 85 2.21 3.07 -3.98
C TRP A 85 3.31 2.89 -5.03
N LEU A 86 2.96 2.52 -6.26
CA LEU A 86 3.91 2.40 -7.36
C LEU A 86 4.63 3.72 -7.65
N GLU A 87 3.91 4.83 -7.57
CA GLU A 87 4.49 6.15 -7.80
C GLU A 87 5.49 6.55 -6.71
N VAL A 88 5.15 6.33 -5.44
CA VAL A 88 6.07 6.59 -4.32
C VAL A 88 7.29 5.68 -4.42
N TRP A 89 7.09 4.39 -4.69
CA TRP A 89 8.18 3.42 -4.87
C TRP A 89 9.13 3.80 -6.00
N ASN A 90 8.61 4.18 -7.17
CA ASN A 90 9.45 4.61 -8.29
C ASN A 90 10.26 5.85 -7.94
N ARG A 91 9.65 6.82 -7.25
CA ARG A 91 10.36 8.03 -6.81
C ARG A 91 11.37 7.77 -5.70
N SER A 92 11.10 6.87 -4.75
CA SER A 92 12.07 6.45 -3.74
C SER A 92 13.18 5.55 -4.30
N LYS A 93 13.09 5.11 -5.55
CA LYS A 93 14.23 4.56 -6.30
C LYS A 93 15.01 5.63 -7.06
N SER A 94 14.35 6.65 -7.61
CA SER A 94 14.98 7.67 -8.46
C SER A 94 15.53 8.89 -7.71
N ALA A 95 14.89 9.35 -6.63
CA ALA A 95 15.32 10.51 -5.84
C ALA A 95 16.25 10.13 -4.68
N ALA A 96 16.43 8.84 -4.43
CA ALA A 96 16.96 8.36 -3.18
C ALA A 96 18.49 8.28 -3.12
N ALA A 97 19.23 9.07 -3.88
CA ALA A 97 20.62 9.27 -3.47
C ALA A 97 20.71 10.04 -2.13
N ASP A 98 19.77 10.97 -1.86
CA ASP A 98 20.02 12.02 -0.85
C ASP A 98 19.02 12.10 0.33
N ASP A 99 17.87 11.43 0.31
CA ASP A 99 16.87 11.49 1.40
C ASP A 99 16.73 10.15 2.16
N ALA A 100 17.45 10.04 3.27
CA ALA A 100 17.41 8.87 4.15
C ALA A 100 16.11 8.78 4.97
N ASP A 101 15.45 9.89 5.28
CA ASP A 101 14.22 9.92 6.09
C ASP A 101 13.04 9.32 5.31
N ALA A 102 12.90 9.72 4.03
CA ALA A 102 11.87 9.18 3.15
C ALA A 102 11.95 7.64 3.04
N ARG A 103 13.16 7.08 2.95
CA ARG A 103 13.36 5.63 2.93
C ARG A 103 12.95 4.94 4.22
N VAL A 104 13.29 5.52 5.37
CA VAL A 104 12.92 4.96 6.68
C VAL A 104 11.40 4.91 6.81
N ARG A 105 10.72 5.95 6.35
CA ARG A 105 9.25 6.05 6.38
C ARG A 105 8.59 5.07 5.42
N ASP A 106 9.07 4.95 4.19
CA ASP A 106 8.63 3.91 3.25
C ASP A 106 8.82 2.50 3.82
N ALA A 107 10.01 2.22 4.37
CA ALA A 107 10.32 0.93 4.98
C ALA A 107 9.45 0.64 6.21
N ALA A 108 9.03 1.66 6.96
CA ALA A 108 8.10 1.50 8.08
C ALA A 108 6.71 1.06 7.61
N ILE A 109 6.22 1.60 6.48
CA ILE A 109 4.95 1.23 5.87
C ILE A 109 4.99 -0.24 5.41
N GLU A 110 6.05 -0.62 4.68
CA GLU A 110 6.24 -1.99 4.20
C GLU A 110 6.43 -2.98 5.36
N GLY A 111 7.28 -2.61 6.32
CA GLY A 111 7.59 -3.42 7.50
C GLY A 111 6.37 -3.69 8.37
N ALA A 112 5.45 -2.73 8.52
CA ALA A 112 4.20 -2.95 9.25
C ALA A 112 3.33 -4.02 8.59
N TRP A 113 3.20 -3.98 7.27
CA TRP A 113 2.46 -5.02 6.55
C TRP A 113 3.16 -6.38 6.61
N HIS A 114 4.48 -6.41 6.47
CA HIS A 114 5.25 -7.66 6.52
C HIS A 114 5.13 -8.33 7.89
N ARG A 115 5.23 -7.57 8.99
CA ARG A 115 5.09 -8.10 10.35
C ARG A 115 3.73 -8.78 10.58
N ASP A 116 2.65 -8.12 10.17
CA ASP A 116 1.30 -8.66 10.33
C ASP A 116 1.09 -9.92 9.48
N LEU A 117 1.63 -9.96 8.25
CA LEU A 117 1.60 -11.16 7.40
C LEU A 117 2.34 -12.32 8.07
N VAL A 118 3.56 -12.08 8.56
CA VAL A 118 4.35 -13.10 9.26
C VAL A 118 3.61 -13.62 10.49
N ALA A 119 2.93 -12.76 11.25
CA ALA A 119 2.14 -13.18 12.40
C ALA A 119 1.03 -14.17 12.01
N LEU A 120 0.28 -13.89 10.92
CA LEU A 120 -0.75 -14.79 10.41
C LEU A 120 -0.17 -16.11 9.90
N LEU A 121 0.97 -16.07 9.21
CA LEU A 121 1.63 -17.27 8.70
C LEU A 121 2.14 -18.15 9.84
N VAL A 122 2.78 -17.56 10.86
CA VAL A 122 3.26 -18.28 12.06
C VAL A 122 2.10 -18.89 12.83
N GLU A 123 0.99 -18.17 13.01
CA GLU A 123 -0.20 -18.74 13.62
C GLU A 123 -0.78 -19.91 12.81
N GLY A 124 -0.70 -19.83 11.48
CA GLY A 124 -1.13 -20.89 10.56
C GLY A 124 -0.23 -22.12 10.64
N THR A 125 1.10 -21.95 10.61
CA THR A 125 2.05 -23.07 10.67
C THR A 125 2.06 -23.76 12.02
N LEU A 126 1.82 -23.03 13.12
CA LEU A 126 1.66 -23.61 14.45
C LEU A 126 0.36 -24.42 14.61
N ARG A 127 -0.66 -24.15 13.79
CA ARG A 127 -1.96 -24.83 13.88
C ARG A 127 -2.15 -25.93 12.84
N LEU A 128 -1.76 -25.72 11.58
CA LEU A 128 -1.96 -26.66 10.46
C LEU A 128 -0.96 -26.38 9.32
N ALA A 129 0.01 -27.27 9.09
CA ALA A 129 1.05 -27.12 8.05
C ALA A 129 0.54 -27.14 6.59
N GLY A 130 -0.75 -27.37 6.34
CA GLY A 130 -1.34 -27.47 4.99
C GLY A 130 -2.04 -26.21 4.45
N ASP A 131 -2.67 -25.41 5.31
CA ASP A 131 -3.61 -24.36 4.86
C ASP A 131 -2.96 -23.12 4.23
N VAL A 132 -1.71 -22.85 4.59
CA VAL A 132 -0.99 -21.64 4.14
C VAL A 132 -0.51 -21.76 2.69
N ARG A 133 -0.14 -22.97 2.24
CA ARG A 133 0.40 -23.20 0.89
C ARG A 133 -0.65 -22.97 -0.19
N ASP A 134 -1.87 -23.49 0.02
CA ASP A 134 -3.00 -23.28 -0.89
C ASP A 134 -3.33 -21.80 -1.13
N VAL A 135 -3.23 -20.97 -0.09
CA VAL A 135 -3.54 -19.53 -0.17
C VAL A 135 -2.51 -18.81 -1.02
N ILE A 136 -1.23 -19.08 -0.80
CA ILE A 136 -0.14 -18.53 -1.61
C ILE A 136 -0.34 -18.93 -3.09
N ASP A 137 -0.58 -20.22 -3.35
CA ASP A 137 -0.74 -20.71 -4.72
C ASP A 137 -1.98 -20.09 -5.41
N ARG A 138 -3.10 -19.93 -4.70
CA ARG A 138 -4.32 -19.32 -5.24
C ARG A 138 -4.19 -17.83 -5.52
N LEU A 139 -3.46 -17.08 -4.71
CA LEU A 139 -3.37 -15.62 -4.82
C LEU A 139 -2.35 -15.17 -5.87
N PHE A 140 -1.23 -15.89 -5.99
CA PHE A 140 -0.17 -15.52 -6.93
C PHE A 140 -0.36 -16.11 -8.33
N HIS A 141 -1.07 -17.25 -8.49
CA HIS A 141 -1.23 -17.87 -9.81
C HIS A 141 -2.02 -17.02 -10.83
N PRO A 142 -3.20 -16.45 -10.50
CA PRO A 142 -3.96 -15.65 -11.46
C PRO A 142 -3.33 -14.27 -11.72
N ALA A 143 -2.75 -13.65 -10.69
CA ALA A 143 -2.13 -12.33 -10.79
C ALA A 143 -0.87 -12.34 -11.68
N MET A 144 -0.10 -13.44 -11.64
CA MET A 144 1.10 -13.62 -12.46
C MET A 144 0.77 -13.95 -13.92
N GLU A 145 -0.35 -14.63 -14.18
CA GLU A 145 -0.81 -14.96 -15.54
C GLU A 145 -1.25 -13.70 -16.30
N GLN A 146 -1.93 -12.76 -15.63
CA GLN A 146 -2.30 -11.46 -16.21
C GLN A 146 -1.10 -10.56 -16.52
N LEU A 147 0.01 -10.73 -15.79
CA LEU A 147 1.27 -10.02 -16.03
C LEU A 147 2.11 -10.65 -17.15
N ARG A 148 1.89 -11.92 -17.50
CA ARG A 148 2.68 -12.66 -18.51
C ARG A 148 2.08 -12.60 -19.93
N MET A 149 0.83 -12.15 -20.07
CA MET A 149 0.12 -12.01 -21.34
C MET A 149 0.18 -10.58 -21.94
N ARG A 150 1.15 -9.76 -21.49
CA ARG A 150 1.49 -8.44 -22.04
C ARG A 150 2.99 -8.36 -22.31
#